data_AF-A0A0K9PV05-F1
#
_entry.id   AF-A0A0K9PV05-F1
#
_cell.length_a   1.000
_cell.length_b   1.000
_cell.length_c   1.000
_cell.angle_alpha   90.00
_cell.angle_beta   90.00
_cell.angle_gamma   90.00
#
_symmetry.space_group_name_H-M   'P 1'
#
loop_
_entity.id
_entity.type
_entity.pdbx_description
1 polymer ?
#
loop_
_entity_poly.entity_id
_entity_poly.type
_entity_poly.pdbx_seq_one_letter_code
_entity_poly.pdbx_strand_id
1 'polypeptide(L)'
;MLAVFAKEVGNPPVELTHQPLEYANNIPKSKNEISQVFTSSRPNATLFQFSDGSFMAMSHVDESPLHPRFFMAVDEIFCIFVGDVENISDLRKHYGLSRNSNEATLIIEVYKVLRDRAPYPSDQVIKDLVGNFAFILYDAKSHSIFAARDRDGGMKLHWGVANDGSLVLSDDVEIFPDFCGMTSSSFPTGCIFTNKTGLTSFVHPLYKVRGYRQEDGEGRISGVYFQVDIYSRLPSIPRVGSAQTWGDDQTGESGLADIQEG
;
A
#
# COMPACT_ATOMS: atom_id res chain seq x y z
N MET A 1 7.11 5.53 -11.76
CA MET A 1 5.90 6.12 -11.17
C MET A 1 6.30 7.07 -10.06
N LEU A 2 5.54 8.15 -9.89
CA LEU A 2 5.70 9.12 -8.80
C LEU A 2 4.30 9.55 -8.35
N ALA A 3 4.09 9.70 -7.05
CA ALA A 3 2.92 10.36 -6.50
C ALA A 3 3.35 11.29 -5.36
N VAL A 4 2.76 12.47 -5.32
CA VAL A 4 3.04 13.48 -4.31
C VAL A 4 1.72 14.01 -3.79
N PHE A 5 1.44 13.77 -2.52
CA PHE A 5 0.20 14.13 -1.86
C PHE A 5 0.45 15.23 -0.83
N ALA A 6 -0.33 16.32 -0.90
CA ALA A 6 -0.27 17.41 0.05
C ALA A 6 -0.38 16.88 1.49
N LYS A 7 0.29 17.53 2.45
CA LYS A 7 0.39 17.06 3.85
C LYS A 7 -0.97 16.69 4.47
N GLU A 8 -1.99 17.49 4.17
CA GLU A 8 -3.37 17.36 4.64
C GLU A 8 -4.04 16.06 4.17
N VAL A 9 -3.60 15.53 3.02
CA VAL A 9 -4.10 14.30 2.40
C VAL A 9 -3.17 13.13 2.66
N GLY A 10 -1.85 13.36 2.54
CA GLY A 10 -0.80 12.35 2.61
C GLY A 10 -0.68 11.66 3.96
N ASN A 11 -0.84 12.41 5.06
CA ASN A 11 -0.66 11.92 6.43
C ASN A 11 0.54 10.97 6.60
N PRO A 12 1.77 11.41 6.23
CA PRO A 12 2.95 10.56 6.28
C PRO A 12 3.25 10.09 7.71
N PRO A 13 3.84 8.89 7.90
CA PRO A 13 4.29 8.45 9.21
C PRO A 13 5.22 9.46 9.88
N VAL A 14 5.03 9.65 11.19
CA VAL A 14 5.83 10.58 11.98
C VAL A 14 7.31 10.22 11.97
N GLU A 15 7.63 8.93 11.84
CA GLU A 15 9.00 8.43 11.75
C GLU A 15 9.74 8.97 10.52
N LEU A 16 9.04 9.26 9.41
CA LEU A 16 9.65 9.87 8.22
C LEU A 16 9.77 11.40 8.32
N THR A 17 9.15 12.04 9.32
CA THR A 17 9.08 13.51 9.38
C THR A 17 10.28 14.13 10.12
N HIS A 18 11.06 13.32 10.83
CA HIS A 18 12.20 13.82 11.61
C HIS A 18 13.50 13.79 10.82
N GLN A 19 14.03 14.96 10.46
CA GLN A 19 15.41 15.10 9.98
C GLN A 19 16.40 15.14 11.16
N PRO A 20 17.49 14.35 11.13
CA PRO A 20 18.58 14.54 12.07
C PRO A 20 19.27 15.88 11.81
N LEU A 21 19.54 16.66 12.87
CA LEU A 21 20.14 18.00 12.80
C LEU A 21 21.49 18.04 12.06
N GLU A 22 22.23 16.93 12.05
CA GLU A 22 23.53 16.78 11.40
C GLU A 22 23.46 16.81 9.87
N TYR A 23 22.28 16.61 9.27
CA TYR A 23 22.07 16.60 7.81
C TYR A 23 21.25 17.79 7.30
N ALA A 24 21.20 18.90 8.05
CA ALA A 24 20.43 20.10 7.71
C ALA A 24 20.75 20.71 6.32
N ASN A 25 21.90 20.34 5.72
CA ASN A 25 22.29 20.81 4.39
C ASN A 25 21.58 20.06 3.23
N ASN A 26 21.00 18.87 3.48
CA ASN A 26 20.21 18.11 2.51
C ASN A 26 18.72 18.33 2.74
N ILE A 27 18.29 19.55 2.45
CA ILE A 27 16.88 19.97 2.58
C ILE A 27 16.06 19.21 1.53
N PRO A 28 14.92 18.59 1.91
CA PRO A 28 14.03 17.94 0.95
C PRO A 28 13.55 18.97 -0.08
N LYS A 29 13.17 18.52 -1.27
CA LYS A 29 12.60 19.39 -2.29
C LYS A 29 11.14 19.69 -1.99
N SER A 30 10.66 20.85 -2.43
CA SER A 30 9.24 21.19 -2.47
C SER A 30 8.51 20.39 -3.56
N LYS A 31 7.18 20.32 -3.50
CA LYS A 31 6.37 19.67 -4.56
C LYS A 31 6.68 20.17 -5.97
N ASN A 32 6.92 21.47 -6.12
CA ASN A 32 7.22 22.09 -7.42
C ASN A 32 8.61 21.71 -7.93
N GLU A 33 9.60 21.65 -7.05
CA GLU A 33 10.94 21.19 -7.42
C GLU A 33 10.94 19.69 -7.76
N ILE A 34 10.18 18.87 -7.02
CA ILE A 34 10.03 17.44 -7.31
C ILE A 34 9.41 17.24 -8.71
N SER A 35 8.36 17.97 -9.05
CA SER A 35 7.73 17.85 -10.37
C SER A 35 8.66 18.29 -11.50
N GLN A 36 9.45 19.33 -11.30
CA GLN A 36 10.48 19.78 -12.25
C GLN A 36 11.57 18.72 -12.43
N VAL A 37 12.18 18.23 -11.34
CA VAL A 37 13.22 17.20 -11.40
C VAL A 37 12.72 15.94 -12.09
N PHE A 38 11.51 15.49 -11.76
CA PHE A 38 10.92 14.30 -12.38
C PHE A 38 10.70 14.50 -13.89
N THR A 39 10.13 15.64 -14.30
CA THR A 39 9.84 15.93 -15.71
C THR A 39 11.14 16.12 -16.52
N SER A 40 12.15 16.76 -15.94
CA SER A 40 13.47 16.90 -16.57
C SER A 40 14.19 15.57 -16.74
N SER A 41 14.10 14.69 -15.74
CA SER A 41 14.74 13.36 -15.77
C SER A 41 13.98 12.36 -16.64
N ARG A 42 12.66 12.53 -16.76
CA ARG A 42 11.74 11.65 -17.49
C ARG A 42 10.91 12.50 -18.48
N PRO A 43 11.49 12.97 -19.61
CA PRO A 43 10.88 13.98 -20.49
C PRO A 43 9.56 13.57 -21.18
N ASN A 44 9.25 12.28 -21.22
CA ASN A 44 8.00 11.73 -21.75
C ASN A 44 7.02 11.30 -20.65
N ALA A 45 7.22 11.76 -19.43
CA ALA A 45 6.32 11.47 -18.33
C ALA A 45 4.96 12.15 -18.53
N THR A 46 3.89 11.44 -18.18
CA THR A 46 2.56 12.01 -18.06
C THR A 46 2.34 12.45 -16.61
N LEU A 47 1.88 13.68 -16.41
CA LEU A 47 1.60 14.28 -15.11
C LEU A 47 0.10 14.55 -14.95
N PHE A 48 -0.46 14.12 -13.83
CA PHE A 48 -1.86 14.32 -13.44
C PHE A 48 -1.88 15.18 -12.17
N GLN A 49 -2.39 16.40 -12.28
CA GLN A 49 -2.48 17.34 -11.16
C GLN A 49 -3.90 17.38 -10.61
N PHE A 50 -4.03 17.53 -9.30
CA PHE A 50 -5.29 17.58 -8.58
C PHE A 50 -5.50 18.96 -7.92
N SER A 51 -6.75 19.26 -7.54
CA SER A 51 -7.15 20.57 -7.01
C SER A 51 -6.53 20.95 -5.66
N ASP A 52 -6.11 19.95 -4.88
CA ASP A 52 -5.41 20.09 -3.60
C ASP A 52 -3.89 20.33 -3.77
N GLY A 53 -3.42 20.45 -5.02
CA GLY A 53 -2.00 20.58 -5.34
C GLY A 53 -1.21 19.29 -5.14
N SER A 54 -1.89 18.14 -4.99
CA SER A 54 -1.29 16.82 -5.14
C SER A 54 -1.12 16.50 -6.62
N PHE A 55 -0.24 15.56 -6.95
CA PHE A 55 -0.10 15.06 -8.32
C PHE A 55 0.40 13.62 -8.38
N MET A 56 0.13 12.96 -9.50
CA MET A 56 0.68 11.67 -9.87
C MET A 56 1.38 11.78 -11.21
N ALA A 57 2.50 11.11 -11.39
CA ALA A 57 3.24 11.09 -12.64
C ALA A 57 3.69 9.67 -13.00
N MET A 58 3.60 9.35 -14.29
CA MET A 58 4.03 8.06 -14.82
C MET A 58 4.98 8.27 -15.99
N SER A 59 6.02 7.45 -16.03
CA SER A 59 6.94 7.36 -17.16
C SER A 59 7.11 5.89 -17.53
N HIS A 60 7.32 5.63 -18.82
CA HIS A 60 7.62 4.30 -19.36
C HIS A 60 9.14 4.08 -19.53
N VAL A 61 9.97 5.01 -19.05
CA VAL A 61 11.43 4.81 -19.05
C VAL A 61 11.77 3.64 -18.11
N ASP A 62 12.69 2.80 -18.56
CA ASP A 62 13.16 1.57 -17.88
C ASP A 62 12.05 0.54 -17.58
N GLU A 63 10.94 0.59 -18.32
CA GLU A 63 9.89 -0.41 -18.21
C GLU A 63 10.35 -1.76 -18.75
N SER A 64 10.23 -2.79 -17.89
CA SER A 64 10.51 -4.17 -18.27
C SER A 64 9.23 -4.84 -18.77
N PRO A 65 9.27 -5.62 -19.86
CA PRO A 65 8.13 -6.45 -20.26
C PRO A 65 7.69 -7.46 -19.20
N LEU A 66 8.58 -7.84 -18.26
CA LEU A 66 8.25 -8.70 -17.13
C LEU A 66 7.46 -7.97 -16.04
N HIS A 67 7.59 -6.64 -15.97
CA HIS A 67 7.00 -5.82 -14.91
C HIS A 67 6.35 -4.58 -15.55
N PRO A 68 5.23 -4.78 -16.26
CA PRO A 68 4.56 -3.71 -16.99
C PRO A 68 4.04 -2.61 -16.05
N ARG A 69 3.86 -1.42 -16.62
CA ARG A 69 3.27 -0.26 -15.95
C ARG A 69 1.90 0.04 -16.53
N PHE A 70 0.89 0.07 -15.66
CA PHE A 70 -0.47 0.42 -16.04
C PHE A 70 -0.93 1.66 -15.32
N PHE A 71 -1.62 2.52 -16.06
CA PHE A 71 -2.38 3.63 -15.51
C PHE A 71 -3.86 3.45 -15.85
N MET A 72 -4.72 3.71 -14.88
CA MET A 72 -6.17 3.71 -15.09
C MET A 72 -6.81 4.82 -14.27
N ALA A 73 -7.81 5.48 -14.86
CA ALA A 73 -8.63 6.48 -14.20
C ALA A 73 -10.12 6.17 -14.44
N VAL A 74 -10.88 5.93 -13.37
CA VAL A 74 -12.32 5.61 -13.43
C VAL A 74 -13.01 6.28 -12.25
N ASP A 75 -14.10 7.02 -12.50
CA ASP A 75 -14.89 7.70 -11.45
C ASP A 75 -14.04 8.57 -10.50
N GLU A 76 -13.09 9.34 -11.04
CA GLU A 76 -12.15 10.17 -10.27
C GLU A 76 -11.22 9.38 -9.32
N ILE A 77 -11.08 8.08 -9.57
CA ILE A 77 -10.10 7.21 -8.93
C ILE A 77 -8.98 6.95 -9.91
N PHE A 78 -7.76 7.30 -9.52
CA PHE A 78 -6.54 7.22 -10.33
C PHE A 78 -5.63 6.15 -9.75
N CYS A 79 -5.14 5.23 -10.57
CA CYS A 79 -4.25 4.16 -10.14
C CYS A 79 -3.05 4.06 -11.08
N ILE A 80 -1.85 4.09 -10.52
CA ILE A 80 -0.63 3.63 -11.18
C ILE A 80 -0.24 2.29 -10.57
N PHE A 81 -0.02 1.30 -11.42
CA PHE A 81 0.38 -0.06 -11.06
C PHE A 81 1.68 -0.40 -11.79
N VAL A 82 2.60 -1.08 -11.12
CA VAL A 82 3.86 -1.59 -11.66
C VAL A 82 3.97 -3.06 -11.26
N GLY A 83 4.30 -3.93 -12.23
CA GLY A 83 4.53 -5.36 -11.98
C GLY A 83 3.43 -6.24 -12.56
N ASP A 84 3.13 -7.36 -11.91
CA ASP A 84 2.17 -8.36 -12.35
C ASP A 84 1.37 -8.97 -11.18
N VAL A 85 0.16 -9.45 -11.52
CA VAL A 85 -0.67 -10.23 -10.60
C VAL A 85 -0.89 -11.62 -11.23
N GLU A 86 -0.12 -12.60 -10.80
CA GLU A 86 -0.10 -13.98 -11.31
C GLU A 86 -1.50 -14.61 -11.33
N ASN A 87 -2.31 -14.36 -10.28
CA ASN A 87 -3.65 -14.91 -10.15
C ASN A 87 -4.77 -13.98 -10.68
N ILE A 88 -4.46 -13.02 -11.56
CA ILE A 88 -5.42 -12.04 -12.07
C ILE A 88 -6.67 -12.66 -12.72
N SER A 89 -6.55 -13.83 -13.34
CA SER A 89 -7.67 -14.51 -13.99
C SER A 89 -8.77 -14.92 -13.01
N ASP A 90 -8.40 -15.34 -11.80
CA ASP A 90 -9.36 -15.73 -10.77
C ASP A 90 -9.95 -14.51 -10.07
N LEU A 91 -9.13 -13.49 -9.84
CA LEU A 91 -9.58 -12.22 -9.30
C LEU A 91 -10.56 -11.51 -10.24
N ARG A 92 -10.32 -11.53 -11.55
CA ARG A 92 -11.29 -11.00 -12.53
C ARG A 92 -12.66 -11.67 -12.41
N LYS A 93 -12.71 -12.99 -12.22
CA LYS A 93 -13.98 -13.71 -11.99
C LYS A 93 -14.61 -13.29 -10.65
N HIS A 94 -13.81 -13.21 -9.58
CA HIS A 94 -14.27 -12.85 -8.24
C HIS A 94 -14.90 -11.46 -8.19
N TYR A 95 -14.26 -10.49 -8.86
CA TYR A 95 -14.69 -9.09 -8.92
C TYR A 95 -15.62 -8.77 -10.11
N GLY A 96 -15.99 -9.75 -10.94
CA GLY A 96 -16.89 -9.54 -12.07
C GLY A 96 -16.31 -8.67 -13.21
N LEU A 97 -14.99 -8.68 -13.37
CA LEU A 97 -14.28 -7.91 -14.39
C LEU A 97 -14.24 -8.60 -15.75
N SER A 98 -14.06 -7.80 -16.81
CA SER A 98 -13.88 -8.32 -18.16
C SER A 98 -12.58 -9.11 -18.29
N ARG A 99 -12.52 -10.01 -19.30
CA ARG A 99 -11.30 -10.81 -19.57
C ARG A 99 -10.07 -9.96 -19.91
N ASN A 100 -10.26 -8.73 -20.39
CA ASN A 100 -9.19 -7.84 -20.84
C ASN A 100 -8.82 -6.77 -19.79
N SER A 101 -9.44 -6.81 -18.60
CA SER A 101 -9.20 -5.81 -17.55
C SER A 101 -7.79 -5.94 -16.98
N ASN A 102 -6.94 -4.93 -17.16
CA ASN A 102 -5.58 -4.94 -16.61
C ASN A 102 -5.55 -4.82 -15.07
N GLU A 103 -4.34 -4.92 -14.51
CA GLU A 103 -4.02 -4.91 -13.09
C GLU A 103 -4.47 -3.60 -12.43
N ALA A 104 -4.27 -2.45 -13.08
CA ALA A 104 -4.76 -1.17 -12.57
C ALA A 104 -6.30 -1.12 -12.47
N THR A 105 -7.01 -1.71 -13.44
CA THR A 105 -8.48 -1.83 -13.38
C THR A 105 -8.92 -2.73 -12.22
N LEU A 106 -8.21 -3.85 -12.00
CA LEU A 106 -8.44 -4.72 -10.86
C LEU A 106 -8.28 -3.97 -9.53
N ILE A 107 -7.19 -3.21 -9.35
CA ILE A 107 -6.95 -2.47 -8.11
C ILE A 107 -8.04 -1.42 -7.84
N ILE A 108 -8.53 -0.72 -8.87
CA ILE A 108 -9.66 0.21 -8.71
C ILE A 108 -10.91 -0.52 -8.22
N GLU A 109 -11.22 -1.70 -8.75
CA GLU A 109 -12.39 -2.46 -8.32
C GLU A 109 -12.24 -3.03 -6.90
N VAL A 110 -11.05 -3.54 -6.57
CA VAL A 110 -10.67 -3.97 -5.21
C VAL A 110 -10.86 -2.81 -4.21
N TYR A 111 -10.41 -1.60 -4.57
CA TYR A 111 -10.59 -0.41 -3.75
C TYR A 111 -12.06 0.00 -3.61
N LYS A 112 -12.85 -0.02 -4.69
CA LYS A 112 -14.30 0.25 -4.64
C LYS A 112 -15.03 -0.71 -3.72
N VAL A 113 -14.69 -1.99 -3.76
CA VAL A 113 -15.23 -3.00 -2.84
C VAL A 113 -14.90 -2.67 -1.38
N LEU A 114 -13.66 -2.27 -1.10
CA LEU A 114 -13.24 -1.85 0.24
C LEU A 114 -13.96 -0.58 0.71
N ARG A 115 -14.16 0.39 -0.18
CA ARG A 115 -14.79 1.68 0.09
C ARG A 115 -16.29 1.57 0.30
N ASP A 116 -16.96 0.80 -0.56
CA ASP A 116 -18.43 0.80 -0.70
C ASP A 116 -19.12 -0.33 0.08
N ARG A 117 -18.40 -1.40 0.45
CA ARG A 117 -18.98 -2.51 1.23
C ARG A 117 -18.76 -2.32 2.73
N ALA A 118 -19.61 -2.98 3.54
CA ALA A 118 -19.55 -3.06 5.02
C ALA A 118 -18.11 -3.32 5.51
N PRO A 119 -17.71 -2.97 6.75
CA PRO A 119 -16.31 -2.73 7.11
C PRO A 119 -15.40 -3.94 6.87
N TYR A 120 -14.83 -4.02 5.66
CA TYR A 120 -13.77 -4.94 5.30
C TYR A 120 -12.46 -4.27 5.69
N PRO A 121 -11.60 -4.93 6.45
CA PRO A 121 -10.29 -4.38 6.74
C PRO A 121 -9.43 -4.49 5.46
N SER A 122 -8.54 -3.52 5.24
CA SER A 122 -7.77 -3.41 4.00
C SER A 122 -6.89 -4.63 3.70
N ASP A 123 -6.48 -5.37 4.73
CA ASP A 123 -5.74 -6.62 4.56
C ASP A 123 -6.54 -7.69 3.80
N GLN A 124 -7.87 -7.73 3.95
CA GLN A 124 -8.68 -8.79 3.36
C GLN A 124 -8.79 -8.70 1.85
N VAL A 125 -8.73 -7.49 1.28
CA VAL A 125 -8.87 -7.30 -0.17
C VAL A 125 -7.54 -7.43 -0.89
N ILE A 126 -6.41 -7.18 -0.20
CA ILE A 126 -5.06 -7.26 -0.77
C ILE A 126 -4.41 -8.63 -0.58
N LYS A 127 -4.72 -9.35 0.50
CA LYS A 127 -4.12 -10.66 0.81
C LYS A 127 -4.37 -11.73 -0.27
N ASP A 128 -5.29 -11.51 -1.18
CA ASP A 128 -5.59 -12.45 -2.27
C ASP A 128 -4.77 -12.13 -3.53
N LEU A 129 -4.06 -10.99 -3.59
CA LEU A 129 -3.11 -10.69 -4.65
C LEU A 129 -1.85 -11.57 -4.50
N VAL A 130 -1.50 -12.25 -5.59
CA VAL A 130 -0.29 -13.07 -5.75
C VAL A 130 0.47 -12.56 -6.97
N GLY A 131 1.78 -12.33 -6.83
CA GLY A 131 2.64 -11.78 -7.88
C GLY A 131 3.56 -10.67 -7.35
N ASN A 132 4.34 -10.07 -8.25
CA ASN A 132 5.27 -8.99 -7.93
C ASN A 132 4.63 -7.66 -8.32
N PHE A 133 4.25 -6.83 -7.36
CA PHE A 133 3.50 -5.61 -7.63
C PHE A 133 3.83 -4.48 -6.67
N ALA A 134 3.74 -3.26 -7.19
CA ALA A 134 3.60 -2.05 -6.40
C ALA A 134 2.55 -1.16 -7.06
N PHE A 135 1.70 -0.52 -6.28
CA PHE A 135 0.73 0.42 -6.82
C PHE A 135 0.47 1.59 -5.89
N ILE A 136 -0.01 2.67 -6.50
CA ILE A 136 -0.46 3.87 -5.82
C ILE A 136 -1.81 4.25 -6.42
N LEU A 137 -2.85 4.28 -5.58
CA LEU A 137 -4.19 4.71 -5.95
C LEU A 137 -4.59 5.95 -5.16
N TYR A 138 -5.23 6.89 -5.84
CA TYR A 138 -5.81 8.10 -5.28
C TYR A 138 -7.27 8.24 -5.70
N ASP A 139 -8.18 8.27 -4.73
CA ASP A 139 -9.59 8.64 -4.95
C ASP A 139 -9.72 10.15 -4.65
N ALA A 140 -9.85 10.94 -5.71
CA ALA A 140 -9.88 12.39 -5.62
C ALA A 140 -11.17 12.92 -4.95
N LYS A 141 -12.27 12.16 -5.01
CA LYS A 141 -13.56 12.53 -4.43
C LYS A 141 -13.54 12.43 -2.90
N SER A 142 -12.88 11.42 -2.36
CA SER A 142 -12.78 11.15 -0.93
C SER A 142 -11.43 11.55 -0.32
N HIS A 143 -10.51 12.07 -1.13
CA HIS A 143 -9.11 12.32 -0.79
C HIS A 143 -8.45 11.11 -0.11
N SER A 144 -8.72 9.90 -0.62
CA SER A 144 -8.19 8.66 -0.03
C SER A 144 -6.98 8.16 -0.82
N ILE A 145 -5.93 7.79 -0.10
CA ILE A 145 -4.74 7.14 -0.67
C ILE A 145 -4.79 5.65 -0.35
N PHE A 146 -4.42 4.82 -1.33
CA PHE A 146 -4.31 3.37 -1.19
C PHE A 146 -3.04 2.90 -1.93
N ALA A 147 -1.98 2.60 -1.19
CA ALA A 147 -0.69 2.20 -1.75
C ALA A 147 -0.21 0.89 -1.14
N ALA A 148 0.34 -0.02 -1.94
CA ALA A 148 0.82 -1.31 -1.47
C ALA A 148 2.05 -1.78 -2.23
N ARG A 149 2.81 -2.68 -1.60
CA ARG A 149 3.94 -3.40 -2.17
C ARG A 149 3.81 -4.89 -1.88
N ASP A 150 4.20 -5.71 -2.83
CA ASP A 150 4.17 -7.16 -2.76
C ASP A 150 4.96 -7.74 -1.58
N ARG A 151 4.72 -9.03 -1.31
CA ARG A 151 5.20 -9.74 -0.12
C ARG A 151 6.70 -9.96 -0.13
N ASP A 152 7.23 -10.25 -1.32
CA ASP A 152 8.60 -10.72 -1.52
C ASP A 152 9.55 -9.57 -1.90
N GLY A 153 9.00 -8.37 -2.11
CA GLY A 153 9.73 -7.18 -2.49
C GLY A 153 10.20 -7.20 -3.95
N GLY A 154 9.54 -7.98 -4.80
CA GLY A 154 9.86 -8.11 -6.22
C GLY A 154 9.80 -6.77 -6.94
N MET A 155 8.80 -5.93 -6.62
CA MET A 155 8.75 -4.55 -7.08
C MET A 155 9.38 -3.61 -6.07
N LYS A 156 9.93 -2.49 -6.54
CA LYS A 156 10.45 -1.42 -5.69
C LYS A 156 9.38 -0.35 -5.47
N LEU A 157 9.27 0.12 -4.25
CA LEU A 157 8.50 1.30 -3.89
C LEU A 157 9.19 1.97 -2.71
N HIS A 158 9.33 3.28 -2.79
CA HIS A 158 9.91 4.13 -1.77
C HIS A 158 8.89 5.17 -1.37
N TRP A 159 9.03 5.67 -0.15
CA TRP A 159 8.21 6.73 0.39
C TRP A 159 9.01 7.66 1.28
N GLY A 160 8.58 8.91 1.34
CA GLY A 160 9.30 9.95 2.06
C GLY A 160 8.47 11.21 2.20
N VAL A 161 9.07 12.22 2.82
CA VAL A 161 8.43 13.50 3.12
C VAL A 161 9.16 14.63 2.41
N ALA A 162 8.43 15.40 1.62
CA ALA A 162 8.91 16.62 0.97
C ALA A 162 9.06 17.78 1.98
N ASN A 163 9.65 18.91 1.55
CA ASN A 163 9.93 20.05 2.44
C ASN A 163 8.67 20.65 3.09
N ASP A 164 7.56 20.63 2.35
CA ASP A 164 6.27 21.14 2.82
C ASP A 164 5.46 20.10 3.62
N GLY A 165 6.06 18.94 3.92
CA GLY A 165 5.40 17.84 4.63
C GLY A 165 4.56 16.93 3.74
N SER A 166 4.59 17.13 2.41
CA SER A 166 3.87 16.26 1.48
C SER A 166 4.43 14.84 1.46
N LEU A 167 3.55 13.84 1.36
CA LEU A 167 3.93 12.44 1.19
C LEU A 167 4.37 12.21 -0.26
N VAL A 168 5.56 11.65 -0.46
CA VAL A 168 6.12 11.29 -1.77
C VAL A 168 6.21 9.77 -1.86
N LEU A 169 5.78 9.19 -2.97
CA LEU A 169 5.87 7.76 -3.28
C LEU A 169 6.46 7.56 -4.69
N SER A 170 7.44 6.66 -4.85
CA SER A 170 8.09 6.40 -6.16
C SER A 170 8.69 5.01 -6.25
N ASP A 171 8.64 4.36 -7.41
CA ASP A 171 9.44 3.15 -7.71
C ASP A 171 10.84 3.48 -8.24
N ASP A 172 11.08 4.73 -8.64
CA ASP A 172 12.33 5.18 -9.26
C ASP A 172 13.41 5.40 -8.21
N VAL A 173 14.41 4.51 -8.16
CA VAL A 173 15.49 4.55 -7.17
C VAL A 173 16.57 5.57 -7.46
N GLU A 174 16.66 6.04 -8.70
CA GLU A 174 17.77 6.89 -9.14
C GLU A 174 17.52 8.34 -8.73
N ILE A 175 16.29 8.82 -8.95
CA ILE A 175 15.92 10.22 -8.69
C ILE A 175 15.24 10.43 -7.34
N PHE A 176 14.74 9.38 -6.70
CA PHE A 176 14.01 9.51 -5.45
C PHE A 176 14.84 10.06 -4.27
N PRO A 177 16.13 9.71 -4.10
CA PRO A 177 16.98 10.33 -3.07
C PRO A 177 17.05 11.85 -3.19
N ASP A 178 16.93 12.40 -4.40
CA ASP A 178 16.91 13.84 -4.63
C ASP A 178 15.63 14.51 -4.13
N PHE A 179 14.52 13.78 -3.96
CA PHE A 179 13.24 14.37 -3.55
C PHE A 179 13.17 14.63 -2.06
N CYS A 180 13.44 13.60 -1.26
CA CYS A 180 13.20 13.62 0.18
C CYS A 180 14.50 13.70 0.98
N GLY A 181 15.68 13.50 0.38
CA GLY A 181 16.91 13.35 1.14
C GLY A 181 16.78 12.23 2.19
N MET A 182 17.12 12.55 3.44
CA MET A 182 17.12 11.58 4.55
C MET A 182 15.72 11.27 5.13
N THR A 183 14.67 12.02 4.77
CA THR A 183 13.29 11.76 5.23
C THR A 183 12.60 10.72 4.36
N SER A 184 13.28 9.61 4.12
CA SER A 184 12.80 8.59 3.20
C SER A 184 13.18 7.19 3.63
N SER A 185 12.42 6.22 3.12
CA SER A 185 12.60 4.79 3.38
C SER A 185 12.14 4.00 2.16
N SER A 186 12.56 2.75 2.05
CA SER A 186 11.80 1.79 1.26
C SER A 186 10.42 1.61 1.87
N PHE A 187 9.40 1.50 1.02
CA PHE A 187 8.06 1.08 1.43
C PHE A 187 8.14 -0.42 1.81
N PRO A 188 7.64 -0.83 2.99
CA PRO A 188 7.84 -2.18 3.49
C PRO A 188 7.07 -3.20 2.64
N THR A 189 7.67 -4.38 2.48
CA THR A 189 7.05 -5.48 1.74
C THR A 189 5.86 -6.05 2.50
N GLY A 190 4.90 -6.62 1.78
CA GLY A 190 3.72 -7.23 2.39
C GLY A 190 2.85 -6.24 3.16
N CYS A 191 2.94 -4.95 2.83
CA CYS A 191 2.28 -3.87 3.54
C CYS A 191 1.41 -3.03 2.61
N ILE A 192 0.43 -2.39 3.25
CA ILE A 192 -0.49 -1.44 2.64
C ILE A 192 -0.56 -0.18 3.50
N PHE A 193 -0.58 0.97 2.86
CA PHE A 193 -0.81 2.26 3.46
C PHE A 193 -2.13 2.85 2.97
N THR A 194 -2.93 3.32 3.92
CA THR A 194 -4.01 4.27 3.64
C THR A 194 -3.84 5.49 4.53
N ASN A 195 -4.20 6.67 4.03
CA ASN A 195 -4.12 7.89 4.84
C ASN A 195 -5.11 7.91 6.03
N LYS A 196 -6.10 7.00 6.03
CA LYS A 196 -7.11 6.85 7.11
C LYS A 196 -6.66 5.89 8.21
N THR A 197 -6.08 4.74 7.85
CA THR A 197 -5.70 3.68 8.79
C THR A 197 -4.20 3.58 9.05
N GLY A 198 -3.40 4.34 8.29
CA GLY A 198 -1.95 4.26 8.31
C GLY A 198 -1.42 3.00 7.64
N LEU A 199 -0.19 2.65 7.99
CA LEU A 199 0.54 1.50 7.47
C LEU A 199 0.15 0.22 8.22
N THR A 200 -0.21 -0.83 7.49
CA THR A 200 -0.56 -2.15 8.03
C THR A 200 0.05 -3.26 7.18
N SER A 201 0.27 -4.44 7.75
CA SER A 201 0.72 -5.62 7.00
C SER A 201 -0.48 -6.46 6.59
N PHE A 202 -0.57 -6.81 5.30
CA PHE A 202 -1.56 -7.79 4.83
C PHE A 202 -1.02 -9.23 4.92
N VAL A 203 0.28 -9.41 5.22
CA VAL A 203 0.89 -10.71 5.54
C VAL A 203 0.69 -11.05 7.01
N HIS A 204 0.85 -10.06 7.89
CA HIS A 204 0.71 -10.18 9.34
C HIS A 204 -0.35 -9.20 9.89
N PRO A 205 -1.63 -9.33 9.52
CA PRO A 205 -2.67 -8.33 9.82
C PRO A 205 -3.02 -8.21 11.30
N LEU A 206 -2.57 -9.14 12.13
CA LEU A 206 -2.78 -9.11 13.58
C LEU A 206 -1.63 -8.43 14.33
N TYR A 207 -0.63 -7.88 13.65
CA TYR A 207 0.55 -7.28 14.26
C TYR A 207 0.75 -5.85 13.79
N LYS A 208 1.30 -5.01 14.68
CA LYS A 208 1.63 -3.62 14.33
C LYS A 208 2.83 -3.57 13.39
N VAL A 209 2.83 -2.62 12.47
CA VAL A 209 4.02 -2.21 11.73
C VAL A 209 4.58 -0.96 12.41
N ARG A 210 5.89 -0.93 12.69
CA ARG A 210 6.56 0.19 13.37
C ARG A 210 7.73 0.70 12.55
N GLY A 211 7.98 2.01 12.61
CA GLY A 211 9.20 2.62 12.10
C GLY A 211 10.32 2.52 13.14
N TYR A 212 11.49 2.10 12.71
CA TYR A 212 12.72 2.02 13.50
C TYR A 212 13.79 2.92 12.89
N ARG A 213 14.53 3.61 13.74
CA ARG A 213 15.69 4.39 13.30
C ARG A 213 16.85 3.45 13.02
N GLN A 214 17.50 3.66 11.89
CA GLN A 214 18.75 3.00 11.56
C GLN A 214 19.90 3.89 12.02
N GLU A 215 20.86 3.30 12.72
CA GLU A 215 22.09 3.98 13.12
C GLU A 215 23.27 3.44 12.30
N ASP A 216 24.20 4.33 11.95
CA ASP A 216 25.48 3.94 11.35
C ASP A 216 26.47 3.42 12.41
N GLY A 217 27.67 3.03 11.97
CA GLY A 217 28.72 2.53 12.86
C GLY A 217 29.25 3.56 13.87
N GLU A 218 28.90 4.85 13.72
CA GLU A 218 29.24 5.94 14.64
C GLU A 218 28.07 6.31 15.57
N GLY A 219 26.94 5.59 15.48
CA GLY A 219 25.74 5.84 16.28
C GLY A 219 24.88 7.01 15.78
N ARG A 220 25.13 7.50 14.55
CA ARG A 220 24.31 8.56 13.94
C ARG A 220 23.13 7.96 13.19
N ILE A 221 21.99 8.64 13.22
CA ILE A 221 20.79 8.18 12.51
C ILE A 221 21.02 8.31 11.00
N SER A 222 21.13 7.16 10.33
CA SER A 222 21.36 7.06 8.89
C SER A 222 20.06 6.89 8.09
N GLY A 223 18.93 6.61 8.74
CA GLY A 223 17.65 6.43 8.06
C GLY A 223 16.56 5.86 8.95
N VAL A 224 15.45 5.49 8.32
CA VAL A 224 14.31 4.84 8.97
C VAL A 224 13.91 3.65 8.12
N TYR A 225 13.50 2.57 8.76
CA TYR A 225 12.88 1.42 8.10
C TYR A 225 11.64 0.98 8.86
N PHE A 226 10.74 0.26 8.18
CA PHE A 226 9.49 -0.20 8.76
C PHE A 226 9.46 -1.71 8.80
N GLN A 227 9.05 -2.29 9.93
CA GLN A 227 8.97 -3.73 10.11
C GLN A 227 7.76 -4.12 10.95
N VAL A 228 7.24 -5.31 10.70
CA VAL A 228 6.22 -5.95 11.55
C VAL A 228 6.81 -6.26 12.91
N ASP A 229 6.20 -5.71 13.95
CA ASP A 229 6.51 -6.00 15.35
C ASP A 229 5.68 -7.21 15.81
N ILE A 230 6.30 -8.39 15.71
CA ILE A 230 5.71 -9.68 16.09
C ILE A 230 5.36 -9.79 17.59
N TYR A 231 5.81 -8.85 18.42
CA TYR A 231 5.49 -8.83 19.85
C TYR A 231 4.28 -7.92 20.16
N SER A 232 3.88 -7.06 19.21
CA SER A 232 2.76 -6.13 19.37
C SER A 232 1.50 -6.61 18.62
N ARG A 233 0.78 -7.58 19.20
CA ARG A 233 -0.49 -8.05 18.65
C ARG A 233 -1.60 -7.00 18.77
N LEU A 234 -2.34 -6.80 17.69
CA LEU A 234 -3.52 -5.95 17.64
C LEU A 234 -4.71 -6.64 18.33
N PRO A 235 -5.54 -5.89 19.09
CA PRO A 235 -6.80 -6.43 19.60
C PRO A 235 -7.69 -6.86 18.42
N SER A 236 -8.12 -8.13 18.42
CA SER A 236 -8.98 -8.68 17.37
C SER A 236 -10.20 -9.34 17.99
N ILE A 237 -11.39 -8.98 17.51
CA ILE A 237 -12.61 -9.74 17.80
C ILE A 237 -12.51 -11.08 17.04
N PRO A 238 -12.82 -12.23 17.67
CA PRO A 238 -12.86 -13.52 16.97
C PRO A 238 -13.80 -13.42 15.76
N ARG A 239 -13.26 -13.61 14.55
CA ARG A 239 -14.05 -13.58 13.32
C ARG A 239 -14.67 -14.96 13.12
N VAL A 240 -15.97 -15.08 13.36
CA VAL A 240 -16.75 -16.25 12.94
C VAL A 240 -16.89 -16.14 11.42
N GLY A 241 -16.25 -17.04 10.68
CA GLY A 241 -16.35 -17.05 9.22
C GLY A 241 -17.78 -17.37 8.79
N SER A 242 -18.26 -16.73 7.73
CA SER A 242 -19.55 -17.03 7.08
C SER A 242 -19.63 -18.46 6.50
N ALA A 243 -18.55 -19.24 6.59
CA ALA A 243 -18.50 -20.66 6.25
C ALA A 243 -18.90 -21.61 7.41
N GLN A 244 -19.20 -21.09 8.62
CA GLN A 244 -19.89 -21.90 9.64
C GLN A 244 -21.38 -21.96 9.28
N THR A 245 -21.67 -22.90 8.39
CA THR A 245 -23.00 -23.32 8.00
C THR A 245 -23.79 -23.70 9.25
N TRP A 246 -24.95 -23.07 9.44
CA TRP A 246 -25.97 -23.53 10.37
C TRP A 246 -26.42 -24.92 9.92
N GLY A 247 -25.92 -25.96 10.56
CA GLY A 247 -26.16 -27.33 10.13
C GLY A 247 -25.48 -28.42 10.94
N ASP A 248 -25.26 -28.22 12.23
CA ASP A 248 -25.10 -29.32 13.19
C ASP A 248 -26.30 -29.30 14.14
N ASP A 249 -27.46 -29.63 13.59
CA ASP A 249 -28.62 -30.06 14.37
C ASP A 249 -29.07 -31.42 13.83
N GLN A 250 -28.31 -32.45 14.22
CA GLN A 250 -28.65 -33.88 14.18
C GLN A 250 -27.72 -34.53 15.22
N THR A 251 -28.12 -35.31 16.20
CA THR A 251 -29.31 -36.15 16.37
C THR A 251 -29.32 -36.62 17.83
N GLY A 252 -30.51 -36.75 18.42
CA GLY A 252 -30.66 -37.13 19.82
C GLY A 252 -30.13 -38.51 20.17
N GLU A 253 -29.61 -38.62 21.39
CA GLU A 253 -29.57 -39.89 22.13
C GLU A 253 -30.75 -39.90 23.12
N SER A 254 -31.83 -40.54 22.68
CA SER A 254 -32.85 -41.09 23.55
C SER A 254 -32.24 -42.20 24.41
N GLY A 255 -32.39 -42.10 25.73
CA GLY A 255 -31.97 -43.13 26.66
C GLY A 255 -32.66 -44.46 26.42
N LEU A 256 -31.93 -45.56 26.67
CA LEU A 256 -32.47 -46.89 26.98
C LEU A 256 -31.53 -47.56 27.98
N ALA A 257 -32.17 -48.27 28.91
CA ALA A 257 -31.66 -48.69 30.21
C ALA A 257 -30.74 -49.92 30.16
N ASP A 258 -29.75 -49.94 31.06
CA ASP A 258 -29.13 -51.18 31.52
C ASP A 258 -29.71 -51.58 32.88
N ILE A 259 -30.36 -52.74 32.87
CA ILE A 259 -30.82 -53.51 34.03
C ILE A 259 -29.59 -54.23 34.60
N GLN A 260 -29.26 -53.94 35.86
CA GLN A 260 -28.21 -54.64 36.59
C GLN A 260 -28.88 -55.75 37.44
N GLU A 261 -28.57 -57.01 37.15
CA GLU A 261 -28.83 -58.12 38.06
C GLU A 261 -27.95 -57.96 39.33
N GLY A 262 -28.57 -58.14 40.49
CA GLY A 262 -27.97 -58.08 41.82
C GLY A 262 -29.01 -57.87 42.91
#